data_AF-Q04658-F1
#
_entry.id   AF-Q04658-F1
#
_cell.length_a   1.000
_cell.length_b   1.000
_cell.length_c   1.000
_cell.angle_alpha   90.00
_cell.angle_beta   90.00
_cell.angle_gamma   90.00
#
_symmetry.space_group_name_H-M   'P 1'
#
loop_
_entity.id
_entity.type
_entity.pdbx_description
1 polymer ?
#
loop_
_entity_poly.entity_id
_entity_poly.type
_entity_poly.pdbx_seq_one_letter_code
_entity_poly.pdbx_strand_id
1 'polypeptide(L)'
;MLFPKRLIVWGVLLILSLSQFVLYLPATTCTNSKGLRLCAPQFTITVIGGSSTANEFIASVREFLRLISYLTIDMGWSNEFTDPSVYEDENLVDTFQPDKVFELNYFGFCKRSNKSKVYCTSNENYGMDVLEVLVRDVGIQLGNISTTRSNETKKFGDSLVLTYRLALTSIRDFLKHDKHTGNALSKALIGSPDPNVKGVSPTKNYLKGVNLAFILMMFNGMVFYFAVLEIIVGFLSICVVSAFGGALSVGKRHRLFPMLLKSSSSILVVIATLTILCNIVYLIALKTLEPEEVTDVGSDNAAVHTTGWELLKVNVGSGFIMGLARYAIQWVLLVLAFLAANHYKAKPKKSDKYTEDTSNSPSPDLMEK
;
A
#
# COMPACT_ATOMS: atom_id res chain seq x y z
N MET A 1 -17.25 17.49 -42.08
CA MET A 1 -17.26 16.03 -41.77
C MET A 1 -16.22 15.56 -40.74
N LEU A 2 -15.20 16.34 -40.35
CA LEU A 2 -14.18 15.89 -39.37
C LEU A 2 -14.57 16.06 -37.89
N PHE A 3 -15.61 16.82 -37.57
CA PHE A 3 -16.06 17.10 -36.20
C PHE A 3 -16.54 15.85 -35.43
N PRO A 4 -17.42 14.97 -35.97
CA PRO A 4 -17.88 13.80 -35.24
C PRO A 4 -16.73 12.84 -34.89
N LYS A 5 -15.77 12.64 -35.81
CA LYS A 5 -14.59 11.79 -35.55
C LYS A 5 -13.73 12.34 -34.40
N ARG A 6 -13.56 13.67 -34.30
CA ARG A 6 -12.80 14.31 -33.21
C ARG A 6 -13.49 14.12 -31.86
N LEU A 7 -14.81 14.32 -31.82
CA LEU A 7 -15.60 14.14 -30.61
C LEU A 7 -15.62 12.69 -30.12
N ILE A 8 -15.70 11.71 -31.03
CA ILE A 8 -15.67 10.29 -30.65
C ILE A 8 -14.33 9.94 -29.98
N VAL A 9 -13.20 10.32 -30.58
CA VAL A 9 -11.86 10.02 -30.01
C VAL A 9 -11.69 10.69 -28.65
N TRP A 10 -12.11 11.95 -28.51
CA TRP A 10 -12.06 12.63 -27.22
C TRP A 10 -12.98 11.97 -26.18
N GLY A 11 -14.21 11.61 -26.56
CA GLY A 11 -15.17 10.94 -25.69
C GLY A 11 -14.62 9.62 -25.16
N VAL A 12 -13.99 8.81 -26.01
CA VAL A 12 -13.33 7.56 -25.60
C VAL A 12 -12.19 7.83 -24.61
N LEU A 13 -11.30 8.78 -24.90
CA LEU A 13 -10.21 9.14 -23.98
C LEU A 13 -10.73 9.64 -22.63
N LEU A 14 -11.80 10.44 -22.63
CA LEU A 14 -12.41 10.97 -21.42
C LEU A 14 -13.07 9.84 -20.61
N ILE A 15 -13.84 8.96 -21.24
CA ILE A 15 -14.48 7.81 -20.58
C ILE A 15 -13.41 6.91 -19.95
N LEU A 16 -12.34 6.59 -20.69
CA LEU A 16 -11.24 5.78 -20.14
C LEU A 16 -10.57 6.50 -18.95
N SER A 17 -10.31 7.80 -19.08
CA SER A 17 -9.69 8.61 -18.02
C SER A 17 -10.57 8.73 -16.78
N LEU A 18 -11.88 8.85 -16.95
CA LEU A 18 -12.84 8.85 -15.84
C LEU A 18 -12.96 7.46 -15.21
N SER A 19 -13.03 6.40 -16.03
CA SER A 19 -13.14 5.02 -15.54
C SER A 19 -11.95 4.62 -14.67
N GLN A 20 -10.72 4.95 -15.08
CA GLN A 20 -9.55 4.69 -14.24
C GLN A 20 -9.58 5.49 -12.93
N PHE A 21 -10.16 6.69 -12.92
CA PHE A 21 -10.22 7.52 -11.73
C PHE A 21 -11.26 7.01 -10.75
N VAL A 22 -12.43 6.59 -11.27
CA VAL A 22 -13.44 5.88 -10.48
C VAL A 22 -12.86 4.60 -9.87
N LEU A 23 -11.97 3.90 -10.57
CA LEU A 23 -11.26 2.73 -10.05
C LEU A 23 -10.23 3.04 -8.94
N TYR A 24 -9.91 4.31 -8.64
CA TYR A 24 -9.19 4.66 -7.40
C TYR A 24 -10.11 4.75 -6.18
N LEU A 25 -11.42 4.96 -6.35
CA LEU A 25 -12.35 5.07 -5.21
C LEU A 25 -12.32 3.84 -4.29
N PRO A 26 -12.22 2.60 -4.78
CA PRO A 26 -12.05 1.44 -3.92
C PRO A 26 -10.78 1.51 -3.05
N ALA A 27 -9.71 2.19 -3.49
CA ALA A 27 -8.50 2.34 -2.70
C ALA A 27 -8.73 3.20 -1.44
N THR A 28 -9.69 4.13 -1.44
CA THR A 28 -9.99 4.99 -0.27
C THR A 28 -11.04 4.38 0.67
N THR A 29 -11.47 3.14 0.41
CA THR A 29 -12.38 2.38 1.28
C THR A 29 -11.67 1.84 2.53
N CYS A 30 -12.40 1.16 3.41
CA CYS A 30 -11.88 0.59 4.67
C CYS A 30 -11.48 1.62 5.73
N THR A 31 -11.92 2.88 5.63
CA THR A 31 -11.50 3.97 6.53
C THR A 31 -12.51 4.29 7.63
N ASN A 32 -13.78 3.91 7.47
CA ASN A 32 -14.84 4.27 8.40
C ASN A 32 -15.82 3.11 8.64
N SER A 33 -16.23 2.95 9.90
CA SER A 33 -17.22 1.98 10.35
C SER A 33 -18.67 2.43 10.20
N LYS A 34 -18.88 3.75 10.09
CA LYS A 34 -20.22 4.37 10.04
C LYS A 34 -20.73 4.44 8.59
N GLY A 35 -21.98 4.04 8.39
CA GLY A 35 -22.64 4.02 7.07
C GLY A 35 -22.43 2.73 6.28
N LEU A 36 -22.29 2.82 4.95
CA LEU A 36 -22.00 1.67 4.10
C LEU A 36 -20.57 1.17 4.38
N ARG A 37 -20.46 0.02 5.04
CA ARG A 37 -19.19 -0.66 5.34
C ARG A 37 -18.62 -1.35 4.09
N LEU A 38 -18.25 -0.53 3.11
CA LEU A 38 -17.54 -0.95 1.90
C LEU A 38 -16.04 -1.00 2.19
N CYS A 39 -15.44 -2.15 1.94
CA CYS A 39 -13.99 -2.34 1.99
C CYS A 39 -13.56 -3.15 0.79
N ALA A 40 -12.60 -2.61 0.05
CA ALA A 40 -11.94 -3.24 -1.08
C ALA A 40 -10.47 -3.45 -0.71
N PRO A 41 -10.15 -4.50 0.05
CA PRO A 41 -8.80 -4.71 0.54
C PRO A 41 -7.83 -5.02 -0.60
N GLN A 42 -6.60 -4.52 -0.50
CA GLN A 42 -5.47 -4.99 -1.30
C GLN A 42 -5.07 -6.41 -0.86
N PHE A 43 -5.03 -6.63 0.46
CA PHE A 43 -4.68 -7.91 1.06
C PHE A 43 -5.61 -8.21 2.23
N THR A 44 -5.85 -9.49 2.46
CA THR A 44 -6.49 -9.97 3.68
C THR A 44 -5.46 -10.78 4.43
N ILE A 45 -5.33 -10.53 5.73
CA ILE A 45 -4.43 -11.27 6.59
C ILE A 45 -5.22 -11.94 7.70
N THR A 46 -4.70 -13.07 8.14
CA THR A 46 -5.14 -13.80 9.33
C THR A 46 -3.88 -14.20 10.09
N VAL A 47 -3.89 -14.04 11.41
CA VAL A 47 -2.77 -14.49 12.23
C VAL A 47 -2.92 -15.98 12.47
N ILE A 48 -1.96 -16.76 11.98
CA ILE A 48 -1.92 -18.22 12.12
C ILE A 48 -0.51 -18.60 12.56
N GLY A 49 -0.39 -19.36 13.65
CA GLY A 49 0.91 -19.92 14.05
C GLY A 49 1.20 -21.19 13.26
N GLY A 50 1.99 -21.07 12.20
CA GLY A 50 2.40 -22.20 11.37
C GLY A 50 3.51 -23.07 12.00
N SER A 51 4.37 -22.45 12.82
CA SER A 51 5.47 -23.11 13.51
C SER A 51 5.22 -23.24 15.03
N SER A 52 5.95 -24.13 15.71
CA SER A 52 5.91 -24.22 17.18
C SER A 52 6.33 -22.90 17.84
N THR A 53 7.41 -22.29 17.36
CA THR A 53 7.91 -21.00 17.85
C THR A 53 6.89 -19.87 17.63
N ALA A 54 6.23 -19.83 16.47
CA ALA A 54 5.19 -18.84 16.19
C ALA A 54 3.97 -19.03 17.10
N ASN A 55 3.55 -20.28 17.34
CA ASN A 55 2.46 -20.59 18.27
C ASN A 55 2.79 -20.20 19.71
N GLU A 56 3.99 -20.50 20.20
CA GLU A 56 4.46 -20.07 21.52
C GLU A 56 4.54 -18.55 21.65
N PHE A 57 5.04 -17.87 20.61
CA PHE A 57 5.07 -16.42 20.56
C PHE A 57 3.66 -15.82 20.58
N ILE A 58 2.76 -16.31 19.73
CA ILE A 58 1.36 -15.87 19.69
C ILE A 58 0.68 -16.11 21.04
N ALA A 59 0.87 -17.29 21.66
CA ALA A 59 0.30 -17.60 22.96
C ALA A 59 0.82 -16.65 24.04
N SER A 60 2.12 -16.40 24.08
CA SER A 60 2.75 -15.45 25.01
C SER A 60 2.21 -14.04 24.84
N VAL A 61 2.05 -13.59 23.59
CA VAL A 61 1.46 -12.28 23.27
C VAL A 61 0.00 -12.23 23.71
N ARG A 62 -0.79 -13.28 23.51
CA ARG A 62 -2.19 -13.35 23.97
C ARG A 62 -2.29 -13.25 25.49
N GLU A 63 -1.48 -13.99 26.24
CA GLU A 63 -1.47 -13.91 27.71
C GLU A 63 -1.04 -12.52 28.20
N PHE A 64 -0.04 -11.93 27.55
CA PHE A 64 0.37 -10.56 27.85
C PHE A 64 -0.74 -9.54 27.57
N LEU A 65 -1.46 -9.69 26.46
CA LEU A 65 -2.59 -8.83 26.11
C LEU A 65 -3.79 -9.01 27.06
N ARG A 66 -4.05 -10.23 27.55
CA ARG A 66 -5.03 -10.46 28.61
C ARG A 66 -4.66 -9.72 29.88
N LEU A 67 -3.39 -9.83 30.32
CA LEU A 67 -2.88 -9.11 31.49
C LEU A 67 -3.04 -7.59 31.33
N ILE A 68 -2.65 -7.03 30.19
CA ILE A 68 -2.83 -5.60 29.92
C ILE A 68 -4.31 -5.23 29.87
N SER A 69 -5.18 -6.09 29.33
CA SER A 69 -6.62 -5.84 29.30
C SER A 69 -7.17 -5.72 30.72
N TYR A 70 -6.85 -6.66 31.61
CA TYR A 70 -7.24 -6.58 33.03
C TYR A 70 -6.72 -5.32 33.71
N LEU A 71 -5.43 -5.01 33.54
CA LEU A 71 -4.86 -3.77 34.08
C LEU A 71 -5.55 -2.51 33.53
N THR A 72 -5.94 -2.52 32.25
CA THR A 72 -6.63 -1.40 31.60
C THR A 72 -8.05 -1.24 32.13
N ILE A 73 -8.75 -2.34 32.40
CA ILE A 73 -10.05 -2.34 33.07
C ILE A 73 -9.91 -1.70 34.46
N ASP A 74 -8.96 -2.20 35.26
CA ASP A 74 -8.74 -1.75 36.63
C ASP A 74 -8.29 -0.28 36.72
N MET A 75 -7.41 0.17 35.82
CA MET A 75 -6.97 1.57 35.76
C MET A 75 -8.00 2.51 35.12
N GLY A 76 -8.92 1.96 34.32
CA GLY A 76 -9.94 2.73 33.61
C GLY A 76 -11.07 3.22 34.51
N TRP A 77 -11.06 2.86 35.79
CA TRP A 77 -12.20 2.98 36.67
C TRP A 77 -12.59 4.43 37.02
N SER A 78 -13.75 4.86 36.53
CA SER A 78 -14.61 5.79 37.25
C SER A 78 -15.39 5.01 38.32
N ASN A 79 -15.54 5.55 39.53
CA ASN A 79 -16.04 4.99 40.81
C ASN A 79 -17.22 3.96 40.86
N GLU A 80 -17.78 3.47 39.74
CA GLU A 80 -18.83 2.46 39.72
C GLU A 80 -18.25 1.06 39.56
N PHE A 81 -18.60 0.14 40.45
CA PHE A 81 -18.22 -1.28 40.41
C PHE A 81 -18.27 -1.84 38.98
N THR A 82 -17.13 -2.24 38.40
CA THR A 82 -17.05 -2.84 37.06
C THR A 82 -17.95 -4.08 37.03
N ASP A 83 -18.84 -4.14 36.05
CA ASP A 83 -19.59 -5.36 35.75
C ASP A 83 -18.61 -6.53 35.56
N PRO A 84 -18.73 -7.64 36.32
CA PRO A 84 -17.87 -8.80 36.16
C PRO A 84 -17.79 -9.33 34.73
N SER A 85 -18.83 -9.10 33.91
CA SER A 85 -18.85 -9.53 32.51
C SER A 85 -17.74 -8.89 31.65
N VAL A 86 -17.19 -7.73 32.06
CA VAL A 86 -16.10 -7.04 31.34
C VAL A 86 -14.78 -7.83 31.38
N TYR A 87 -14.61 -8.72 32.38
CA TYR A 87 -13.42 -9.58 32.51
C TYR A 87 -13.53 -10.89 31.71
N GLU A 88 -14.68 -11.17 31.10
CA GLU A 88 -14.87 -12.36 30.27
C GLU A 88 -13.98 -12.30 29.04
N ASP A 89 -13.38 -13.44 28.68
CA ASP A 89 -12.41 -13.57 27.58
C ASP A 89 -12.91 -13.01 26.24
N GLU A 90 -14.21 -13.02 26.01
CA GLU A 90 -14.82 -12.49 24.78
C GLU A 90 -14.80 -10.96 24.66
N ASN A 91 -14.61 -10.26 25.78
CA ASN A 91 -14.55 -8.81 25.85
C ASN A 91 -13.11 -8.27 25.88
N LEU A 92 -12.11 -9.15 26.02
CA LEU A 92 -10.70 -8.79 26.07
C LEU A 92 -10.09 -8.62 24.67
N VAL A 93 -8.84 -8.13 24.62
CA VAL A 93 -8.12 -7.96 23.36
C VAL A 93 -7.90 -9.29 22.65
N ASP A 94 -8.50 -9.43 21.47
CA ASP A 94 -8.56 -10.69 20.72
C ASP A 94 -7.78 -10.65 19.38
N THR A 95 -6.94 -9.63 19.16
CA THR A 95 -6.25 -9.33 17.89
C THR A 95 -5.57 -10.53 17.24
N PHE A 96 -4.96 -11.39 18.04
CA PHE A 96 -4.17 -12.52 17.57
C PHE A 96 -4.97 -13.83 17.48
N GLN A 97 -6.31 -13.79 17.59
CA GLN A 97 -7.15 -14.98 17.40
C GLN A 97 -7.25 -15.38 15.90
N PRO A 98 -7.28 -16.68 15.58
CA PRO A 98 -7.21 -17.16 14.20
C PRO A 98 -8.51 -16.93 13.39
N ASP A 99 -9.64 -16.69 14.06
CA ASP A 99 -10.92 -16.35 13.40
C ASP A 99 -10.99 -14.89 12.96
N LYS A 100 -9.98 -14.06 13.30
CA LYS A 100 -9.93 -12.65 12.94
C LYS A 100 -9.23 -12.47 11.60
N VAL A 101 -9.99 -11.93 10.67
CA VAL A 101 -9.52 -11.52 9.35
C VAL A 101 -9.38 -10.00 9.34
N PHE A 102 -8.22 -9.51 8.94
CA PHE A 102 -7.99 -8.10 8.69
C PHE A 102 -7.96 -7.87 7.18
N GLU A 103 -8.85 -7.01 6.69
CA GLU A 103 -8.95 -6.56 5.32
C GLU A 103 -8.19 -5.23 5.20
N LEU A 104 -6.98 -5.23 4.61
CA LEU A 104 -6.07 -4.07 4.57
C LEU A 104 -6.13 -3.36 3.21
N ASN A 105 -6.05 -2.03 3.26
CA ASN A 105 -5.92 -1.15 2.11
C ASN A 105 -4.93 -0.02 2.44
N TYR A 106 -4.52 0.78 1.45
CA TYR A 106 -3.49 1.82 1.66
C TYR A 106 -3.85 2.83 2.75
N PHE A 107 -5.14 3.13 2.91
CA PHE A 107 -5.60 4.20 3.79
C PHE A 107 -6.20 3.70 5.09
N GLY A 108 -6.35 2.38 5.29
CA GLY A 108 -7.04 1.83 6.45
C GLY A 108 -7.22 0.33 6.37
N PHE A 109 -7.87 -0.21 7.41
CA PHE A 109 -8.23 -1.62 7.47
C PHE A 109 -9.60 -1.81 8.09
N CYS A 110 -10.22 -2.94 7.77
CA CYS A 110 -11.40 -3.46 8.45
C CYS A 110 -11.06 -4.77 9.12
N LYS A 111 -11.56 -4.98 10.34
CA LYS A 111 -11.47 -6.26 11.03
C LYS A 111 -12.80 -7.01 10.87
N ARG A 112 -12.71 -8.32 10.74
CA ARG A 112 -13.85 -9.20 10.53
C ARG A 112 -13.66 -10.46 11.37
N SER A 113 -14.71 -10.86 12.06
CA SER A 113 -14.78 -12.15 12.75
C SER A 113 -15.96 -12.93 12.18
N ASN A 114 -15.96 -14.25 12.37
CA ASN A 114 -17.09 -15.10 12.02
C ASN A 114 -18.39 -14.68 12.73
N LYS A 115 -18.28 -14.07 13.92
CA LYS A 115 -19.44 -13.63 14.71
C LYS A 115 -20.03 -12.28 14.24
N SER A 116 -19.24 -11.40 13.61
CA SER A 116 -19.68 -10.14 12.98
C SER A 116 -18.53 -9.40 12.26
N LYS A 117 -18.84 -8.42 11.40
CA LYS A 117 -17.83 -7.46 10.90
C LYS A 117 -17.45 -6.48 12.01
N VAL A 118 -16.23 -6.61 12.53
CA VAL A 118 -15.73 -5.84 13.68
C VAL A 118 -14.95 -4.63 13.16
N TYR A 119 -15.68 -3.55 12.88
CA TYR A 119 -15.18 -2.19 12.60
C TYR A 119 -14.13 -1.99 11.47
N CYS A 120 -13.99 -0.73 11.05
CA CYS A 120 -13.05 -0.22 10.07
C CYS A 120 -12.45 1.09 10.58
N THR A 121 -11.16 1.31 10.34
CA THR A 121 -10.43 2.49 10.79
C THR A 121 -9.35 2.90 9.80
N SER A 122 -9.04 4.20 9.75
CA SER A 122 -7.99 4.75 8.90
C SER A 122 -6.60 4.47 9.47
N ASN A 123 -5.65 4.13 8.61
CA ASN A 123 -4.22 4.04 8.92
C ASN A 123 -3.48 5.37 8.72
N GLU A 124 -4.21 6.46 8.44
CA GLU A 124 -3.62 7.77 8.19
C GLU A 124 -2.54 7.71 7.10
N ASN A 125 -1.28 7.97 7.45
CA ASN A 125 -0.15 7.99 6.51
C ASN A 125 0.76 6.76 6.64
N TYR A 126 0.25 5.69 7.25
CA TYR A 126 1.03 4.50 7.58
C TYR A 126 0.89 3.35 6.59
N GLY A 127 0.06 3.48 5.55
CA GLY A 127 -0.06 2.46 4.50
C GLY A 127 -0.71 1.15 4.97
N MET A 128 -0.19 0.03 4.46
CA MET A 128 -0.68 -1.35 4.69
C MET A 128 0.23 -2.17 5.61
N ASP A 129 0.95 -1.55 6.55
CA ASP A 129 1.88 -2.26 7.44
C ASP A 129 1.09 -3.19 8.35
N VAL A 130 1.32 -4.50 8.18
CA VAL A 130 0.60 -5.55 8.89
C VAL A 130 0.83 -5.46 10.39
N LEU A 131 2.08 -5.25 10.82
CA LEU A 131 2.41 -5.24 12.25
C LEU A 131 1.82 -3.99 12.92
N GLU A 132 1.87 -2.85 12.24
CA GLU A 132 1.23 -1.63 12.73
C GLU A 132 -0.29 -1.75 12.81
N VAL A 133 -0.92 -2.43 11.85
CA VAL A 133 -2.37 -2.72 11.90
C VAL A 133 -2.72 -3.58 13.11
N LEU A 134 -1.93 -4.61 13.41
CA LEU A 134 -2.15 -5.44 14.60
C LEU A 134 -1.96 -4.63 15.90
N VAL A 135 -0.89 -3.85 16.01
CA VAL A 135 -0.65 -2.98 17.18
C VAL A 135 -1.76 -1.93 17.34
N ARG A 136 -2.23 -1.36 16.23
CA ARG A 136 -3.35 -0.40 16.21
C ARG A 136 -4.65 -1.04 16.69
N ASP A 137 -4.95 -2.26 16.25
CA ASP A 137 -6.12 -3.01 16.70
C ASP A 137 -6.05 -3.34 18.20
N VAL A 138 -4.87 -3.70 18.72
CA VAL A 138 -4.64 -3.85 20.16
C VAL A 138 -5.00 -2.56 20.89
N GLY A 139 -4.49 -1.41 20.43
CA GLY A 139 -4.79 -0.14 21.07
C GLY A 139 -6.25 0.28 20.98
N ILE A 140 -6.92 0.03 19.86
CA ILE A 140 -8.35 0.32 19.71
C ILE A 140 -9.17 -0.51 20.70
N GLN A 141 -8.86 -1.80 20.84
CA GLN A 141 -9.57 -2.67 21.78
C GLN A 141 -9.30 -2.29 23.24
N LEU A 142 -8.05 -2.01 23.61
CA LEU A 142 -7.72 -1.51 24.95
C LEU A 142 -8.45 -0.20 25.26
N GLY A 143 -8.51 0.73 24.31
CA GLY A 143 -9.27 1.96 24.44
C GLY A 143 -10.77 1.72 24.62
N ASN A 144 -11.33 0.68 23.98
CA ASN A 144 -12.74 0.34 24.06
C ASN A 144 -13.11 -0.25 25.43
N ILE A 145 -12.18 -1.01 26.00
CA ILE A 145 -12.30 -1.61 27.33
C ILE A 145 -12.10 -0.54 28.43
N SER A 146 -11.32 0.52 28.16
CA SER A 146 -11.16 1.64 29.09
C SER A 146 -12.48 2.43 29.22
N THR A 147 -13.19 2.28 30.34
CA THR A 147 -14.50 2.93 30.57
C THR A 147 -14.41 4.46 30.50
N THR A 148 -13.31 5.05 30.99
CA THR A 148 -13.09 6.51 31.00
C THR A 148 -12.94 7.12 29.59
N ARG A 149 -12.43 6.39 28.59
CA ARG A 149 -12.07 6.96 27.27
C ARG A 149 -12.54 6.14 26.07
N SER A 150 -13.63 5.38 26.22
CA SER A 150 -14.23 4.55 25.15
C SER A 150 -14.48 5.31 23.82
N ASN A 151 -14.71 6.62 23.87
CA ASN A 151 -14.90 7.45 22.68
C ASN A 151 -13.60 7.84 21.95
N GLU A 152 -12.43 7.66 22.56
CA GLU A 152 -11.12 8.05 22.01
C GLU A 152 -10.25 6.85 21.59
N THR A 153 -10.86 5.69 21.36
CA THR A 153 -10.19 4.42 20.95
C THR A 153 -9.17 4.61 19.83
N LYS A 154 -9.50 5.42 18.81
CA LYS A 154 -8.58 5.71 17.70
C LYS A 154 -7.27 6.34 18.19
N LYS A 155 -7.33 7.35 19.08
CA LYS A 155 -6.12 8.02 19.61
C LYS A 155 -5.22 7.06 20.38
N PHE A 156 -5.82 6.12 21.11
CA PHE A 156 -5.07 5.10 21.82
C PHE A 156 -4.38 4.14 20.85
N GLY A 157 -5.08 3.71 19.78
CA GLY A 157 -4.49 2.97 18.67
C GLY A 157 -3.33 3.70 17.99
N ASP A 158 -3.50 4.99 17.68
CA ASP A 158 -2.45 5.84 17.11
C ASP A 158 -1.22 5.95 18.01
N SER A 159 -1.45 6.13 19.31
CA SER A 159 -0.39 6.25 20.32
C SER A 159 0.41 4.96 20.43
N LEU A 160 -0.25 3.79 20.44
CA LEU A 160 0.44 2.50 20.46
C LEU A 160 1.25 2.24 19.20
N VAL A 161 0.75 2.63 18.02
CA VAL A 161 1.53 2.54 16.77
C VAL A 161 2.77 3.43 16.84
N LEU A 162 2.66 4.66 17.34
CA LEU A 162 3.81 5.53 17.54
C LEU A 162 4.83 4.91 18.49
N THR A 163 4.37 4.37 19.63
CA THR A 163 5.23 3.65 20.58
C THR A 163 5.91 2.46 19.92
N TYR A 164 5.18 1.67 19.12
CA TYR A 164 5.74 0.55 18.37
C TYR A 164 6.86 0.99 17.42
N ARG A 165 6.69 2.06 16.65
CA ARG A 165 7.75 2.57 15.75
C ARG A 165 9.00 2.98 16.50
N LEU A 166 8.83 3.69 17.61
CA LEU A 166 9.93 4.14 18.45
C LEU A 166 10.64 2.95 19.10
N ALA A 167 9.87 1.98 19.61
CA ALA A 167 10.39 0.76 20.19
C ALA A 167 11.15 -0.08 19.14
N LEU A 168 10.59 -0.26 17.95
CA LEU A 168 11.22 -1.03 16.88
C LEU A 168 12.54 -0.40 16.44
N THR A 169 12.57 0.94 16.30
CA THR A 169 13.79 1.68 15.95
C THR A 169 14.83 1.55 17.05
N SER A 170 14.43 1.74 18.31
CA SER A 170 15.31 1.61 19.48
C SER A 170 15.87 0.20 19.63
N ILE A 171 15.04 -0.84 19.51
CA ILE A 171 15.46 -2.25 19.58
C ILE A 171 16.41 -2.58 18.43
N ARG A 172 16.11 -2.11 17.22
CA ARG A 172 17.00 -2.31 16.07
C ARG A 172 18.37 -1.68 16.29
N ASP A 173 18.41 -0.44 16.76
CA ASP A 173 19.65 0.25 17.05
C ASP A 173 20.41 -0.45 18.17
N PHE A 174 19.74 -0.81 19.26
CA PHE A 174 20.33 -1.58 20.36
C PHE A 174 20.95 -2.90 19.87
N LEU A 175 20.21 -3.72 19.12
CA LEU A 175 20.71 -5.00 18.62
C LEU A 175 21.83 -4.87 17.57
N LYS A 176 21.79 -3.80 16.76
CA LYS A 176 22.84 -3.53 15.78
C LYS A 176 24.16 -3.14 16.45
N HIS A 177 24.11 -2.33 17.50
CA HIS A 177 25.30 -1.95 18.27
C HIS A 177 25.78 -3.13 19.15
N ASP A 178 24.86 -3.94 19.67
CA ASP A 178 25.22 -5.07 20.53
C ASP A 178 25.97 -6.20 19.80
N LYS A 179 25.79 -6.31 18.47
CA LYS A 179 26.58 -7.23 17.63
C LYS A 179 28.10 -7.08 17.84
N HIS A 180 28.55 -5.90 18.28
CA HIS A 180 29.97 -5.61 18.55
C HIS A 180 30.39 -5.86 20.00
N THR A 181 29.48 -5.84 20.97
CA THR A 181 29.84 -5.76 22.40
C THR A 181 29.36 -6.92 23.26
N GLY A 182 28.45 -7.77 22.76
CA GLY A 182 28.01 -8.96 23.50
C GLY A 182 27.49 -8.64 24.91
N ASN A 183 26.72 -7.55 25.03
CA ASN A 183 26.31 -7.00 26.31
C ASN A 183 25.38 -7.97 27.06
N ALA A 184 25.52 -7.99 28.38
CA ALA A 184 24.70 -8.82 29.27
C ALA A 184 23.18 -8.58 29.10
N LEU A 185 22.78 -7.36 28.73
CA LEU A 185 21.38 -6.99 28.58
C LEU A 185 20.70 -7.75 27.42
N SER A 186 21.36 -7.94 26.27
CA SER A 186 20.76 -8.70 25.17
C SER A 186 20.62 -10.18 25.51
N LYS A 187 21.61 -10.75 26.21
CA LYS A 187 21.51 -12.11 26.77
C LYS A 187 20.39 -12.24 27.80
N ALA A 188 20.16 -11.21 28.62
CA ALA A 188 19.07 -11.20 29.60
C ALA A 188 17.69 -11.09 28.95
N LEU A 189 17.53 -10.25 27.92
CA LEU A 189 16.26 -10.05 27.22
C LEU A 189 15.89 -11.21 26.28
N ILE A 190 16.87 -11.78 25.58
CA ILE A 190 16.64 -12.79 24.52
C ILE A 190 16.80 -14.22 25.07
N GLY A 191 17.37 -14.35 26.27
CA GLY A 191 17.73 -15.64 26.86
C GLY A 191 19.11 -16.12 26.38
N SER A 192 19.76 -16.88 27.24
CA SER A 192 21.00 -17.57 26.90
C SER A 192 20.72 -18.63 25.82
N PRO A 193 21.57 -18.77 24.80
CA PRO A 193 21.43 -19.85 23.83
C PRO A 193 21.41 -21.20 24.55
N ASP A 194 20.46 -22.07 24.18
CA ASP A 194 20.40 -23.45 24.66
C ASP A 194 21.75 -24.13 24.37
N PRO A 195 22.47 -24.64 25.40
CA PRO A 195 23.78 -25.26 25.21
C PRO A 195 23.74 -26.47 24.24
N ASN A 196 22.56 -27.07 24.02
CA ASN A 196 22.39 -28.20 23.12
C ASN A 196 22.26 -27.80 21.63
N VAL A 197 21.93 -26.54 21.33
CA VAL A 197 21.75 -26.05 19.95
C VAL A 197 23.00 -25.31 19.48
N LYS A 198 24.00 -26.06 19.01
CA LYS A 198 25.22 -25.49 18.43
C LYS A 198 24.89 -24.70 17.16
N GLY A 199 25.22 -23.41 17.15
CA GLY A 199 25.31 -22.59 15.92
C GLY A 199 24.16 -21.62 15.64
N VAL A 200 23.09 -21.61 16.45
CA VAL A 200 21.98 -20.66 16.29
C VAL A 200 21.99 -19.70 17.48
N SER A 201 22.61 -18.52 17.32
CA SER A 201 22.47 -17.48 18.34
C SER A 201 21.04 -16.93 18.26
N PRO A 202 20.22 -17.02 19.32
CA PRO A 202 18.84 -16.53 19.29
C PRO A 202 18.81 -15.04 18.93
N THR A 203 19.81 -14.28 19.41
CA THR A 203 20.05 -12.87 19.06
C THR A 203 20.08 -12.59 17.56
N LYS A 204 20.67 -13.49 16.74
CA LYS A 204 20.76 -13.31 15.29
C LYS A 204 19.39 -13.49 14.62
N ASN A 205 18.57 -14.41 15.13
CA ASN A 205 17.21 -14.62 14.60
C ASN A 205 16.28 -13.47 15.00
N TYR A 206 16.35 -13.00 16.25
CA TYR A 206 15.62 -11.81 16.68
C TYR A 206 16.01 -10.56 15.88
N LEU A 207 17.31 -10.33 15.67
CA LEU A 207 17.78 -9.22 14.84
C LEU A 207 17.28 -9.32 13.39
N LYS A 208 17.18 -10.53 12.82
CA LYS A 208 16.58 -10.73 11.50
C LYS A 208 15.11 -10.34 11.50
N GLY A 209 14.32 -10.79 12.47
CA GLY A 209 12.89 -10.44 12.59
C GLY A 209 12.67 -8.94 12.77
N VAL A 210 13.45 -8.30 13.65
CA VAL A 210 13.40 -6.84 13.87
C VAL A 210 13.79 -6.07 12.61
N ASN A 211 14.83 -6.50 11.89
CA ASN A 211 15.20 -5.87 10.62
C ASN A 211 14.13 -6.07 9.55
N LEU A 212 13.52 -7.26 9.47
CA LEU A 212 12.43 -7.53 8.53
C LEU A 212 11.24 -6.60 8.81
N ALA A 213 10.78 -6.53 10.05
CA ALA A 213 9.72 -5.63 10.47
C ALA A 213 10.04 -4.17 10.14
N PHE A 214 11.28 -3.72 10.43
CA PHE A 214 11.70 -2.36 10.13
C PHE A 214 11.73 -2.07 8.61
N ILE A 215 12.24 -3.01 7.80
CA ILE A 215 12.26 -2.88 6.34
C ILE A 215 10.83 -2.83 5.80
N LEU A 216 9.95 -3.70 6.32
CA LEU A 216 8.54 -3.75 5.93
C LEU A 216 7.83 -2.42 6.22
N MET A 217 8.04 -1.87 7.41
CA MET A 217 7.52 -0.56 7.83
C MET A 217 7.97 0.56 6.89
N MET A 218 9.27 0.66 6.63
CA MET A 218 9.83 1.69 5.73
C MET A 218 9.34 1.52 4.29
N PHE A 219 9.35 0.28 3.78
CA PHE A 219 8.93 -0.02 2.42
C PHE A 219 7.46 0.30 2.19
N ASN A 220 6.60 -0.09 3.13
CA ASN A 220 5.18 0.18 3.07
C ASN A 220 4.86 1.69 3.13
N GLY A 221 5.63 2.47 3.90
CA GLY A 221 5.58 3.93 3.83
C GLY A 221 5.82 4.48 2.42
N MET A 222 6.83 3.96 1.71
CA MET A 222 7.07 4.34 0.31
C MET A 222 5.92 3.94 -0.62
N VAL A 223 5.38 2.73 -0.45
CA VAL A 223 4.23 2.25 -1.25
C VAL A 223 3.03 3.18 -1.11
N PHE A 224 2.74 3.62 0.12
CA PHE A 224 1.66 4.58 0.38
C PHE A 224 1.85 5.89 -0.40
N TYR A 225 3.04 6.49 -0.35
CA TYR A 225 3.31 7.74 -1.09
C TYR A 225 3.24 7.56 -2.61
N PHE A 226 3.69 6.42 -3.15
CA PHE A 226 3.51 6.12 -4.58
C PHE A 226 2.03 6.03 -4.95
N ALA A 227 1.20 5.34 -4.15
CA ALA A 227 -0.23 5.25 -4.39
C ALA A 227 -0.91 6.63 -4.35
N VAL A 228 -0.56 7.49 -3.39
CA VAL A 228 -1.08 8.86 -3.31
C VAL A 228 -0.65 9.70 -4.53
N LEU A 229 0.63 9.63 -4.91
CA LEU A 229 1.15 10.31 -6.09
C LEU A 229 0.44 9.86 -7.36
N GLU A 230 0.16 8.56 -7.48
CA GLU A 230 -0.54 7.96 -8.60
C GLU A 230 -1.97 8.51 -8.75
N ILE A 231 -2.70 8.67 -7.63
CA ILE A 231 -4.03 9.29 -7.61
C ILE A 231 -3.96 10.75 -8.09
N ILE A 232 -2.98 11.52 -7.62
CA ILE A 232 -2.77 12.92 -8.01
C ILE A 232 -2.49 13.03 -9.51
N VAL A 233 -1.57 12.21 -10.04
CA VAL A 233 -1.26 12.19 -11.48
C VAL A 233 -2.44 11.69 -12.31
N GLY A 234 -3.24 10.77 -11.78
CA GLY A 234 -4.49 10.33 -12.37
C GLY A 234 -5.49 11.48 -12.54
N PHE A 235 -5.68 12.29 -11.50
CA PHE A 235 -6.53 13.49 -11.56
C PHE A 235 -5.98 14.52 -12.56
N LEU A 236 -4.68 14.81 -12.53
CA LEU A 236 -4.04 15.71 -13.49
C LEU A 236 -4.21 15.22 -14.94
N SER A 237 -4.19 13.90 -15.16
CA SER A 237 -4.42 13.31 -16.49
C SER A 237 -5.84 13.58 -16.99
N ILE A 238 -6.85 13.56 -16.12
CA ILE A 238 -8.23 13.95 -16.48
C ILE A 238 -8.28 15.43 -16.90
N CYS A 239 -7.60 16.32 -16.16
CA CYS A 239 -7.53 17.73 -16.51
C CYS A 239 -6.89 17.94 -17.89
N VAL A 240 -5.79 17.23 -18.20
CA VAL A 240 -5.12 17.30 -19.50
C VAL A 240 -6.01 16.78 -20.62
N VAL A 241 -6.70 15.65 -20.42
CA VAL A 241 -7.63 15.07 -21.41
C VAL A 241 -8.82 16.00 -21.66
N SER A 242 -9.36 16.62 -20.61
CA SER A 242 -10.43 17.61 -20.70
C SER A 242 -10.00 18.85 -21.48
N ALA A 243 -8.82 19.40 -21.16
CA ALA A 243 -8.25 20.55 -21.87
C ALA A 243 -7.94 20.24 -23.34
N PHE A 244 -7.45 19.03 -23.64
CA PHE A 244 -7.25 18.56 -25.01
C PHE A 244 -8.58 18.49 -25.79
N GLY A 245 -9.66 18.03 -25.15
CA GLY A 245 -11.01 18.08 -25.72
C GLY A 245 -11.48 19.48 -26.06
N GLY A 246 -11.33 20.42 -25.11
CA GLY A 246 -11.66 21.83 -25.34
C GLY A 246 -10.91 22.42 -26.53
N ALA A 247 -9.61 22.12 -26.65
CA ALA A 247 -8.79 22.55 -27.79
C ALA A 247 -9.24 21.93 -29.11
N LEU A 248 -9.65 20.65 -29.12
CA LEU A 248 -10.18 19.98 -30.32
C LEU A 248 -11.49 20.60 -30.81
N SER A 249 -12.36 21.04 -29.89
CA SER A 249 -13.63 21.71 -30.19
C SER A 249 -13.45 23.07 -30.86
N VAL A 250 -12.42 23.84 -30.47
CA VAL A 250 -12.06 25.12 -31.10
C VAL A 250 -11.47 24.93 -32.50
N GLY A 251 -11.09 23.70 -32.88
CA GLY A 251 -10.66 23.35 -34.23
C GLY A 251 -9.25 23.80 -34.61
N LYS A 252 -8.58 24.60 -33.78
CA LYS A 252 -7.18 25.01 -33.96
C LYS A 252 -6.23 23.86 -33.60
N ARG A 253 -5.26 23.57 -34.45
CA ARG A 253 -4.19 22.60 -34.14
C ARG A 253 -3.17 23.26 -33.23
N HIS A 254 -2.97 22.67 -32.05
CA HIS A 254 -2.01 23.12 -31.06
C HIS A 254 -0.86 22.11 -30.92
N ARG A 255 0.37 22.59 -30.73
CA ARG A 255 1.54 21.73 -30.50
C ARG A 255 1.66 21.26 -29.05
N LEU A 256 1.19 22.07 -28.10
CA LEU A 256 1.36 21.85 -26.66
C LEU A 256 0.49 20.71 -26.11
N PHE A 257 -0.83 20.72 -26.38
CA PHE A 257 -1.73 19.73 -25.80
C PHE A 257 -1.43 18.27 -26.19
N PRO A 258 -1.09 17.93 -27.45
CA PRO A 258 -0.65 16.58 -27.80
C PRO A 258 0.61 16.14 -27.05
N MET A 259 1.53 17.08 -26.76
CA MET A 259 2.74 16.79 -25.99
C MET A 259 2.40 16.52 -24.51
N LEU A 260 1.55 17.36 -23.92
CA LEU A 260 1.07 17.19 -22.55
C LEU A 260 0.30 15.88 -22.36
N LEU A 261 -0.54 15.51 -23.33
CA LEU A 261 -1.31 14.25 -23.29
C LEU A 261 -0.39 13.03 -23.28
N LYS A 262 0.67 13.04 -24.10
CA LYS A 262 1.68 11.97 -24.10
C LYS A 262 2.46 11.93 -22.80
N SER A 263 2.93 13.09 -22.32
CA SER A 263 3.72 13.14 -21.10
C SER A 263 2.91 12.72 -19.89
N SER A 264 1.68 13.21 -19.72
CA SER A 264 0.82 12.85 -18.58
C SER A 264 0.51 11.36 -18.57
N SER A 265 0.13 10.80 -19.73
CA SER A 265 -0.18 9.37 -19.85
C SER A 265 1.06 8.50 -19.62
N SER A 266 2.22 8.92 -20.11
CA SER A 266 3.48 8.20 -19.89
C SER A 266 3.91 8.24 -18.43
N ILE A 267 3.84 9.41 -17.77
CA ILE A 267 4.17 9.55 -16.34
C ILE A 267 3.21 8.70 -15.51
N LEU A 268 1.92 8.71 -15.84
CA LEU A 268 0.91 7.90 -15.16
C LEU A 268 1.22 6.40 -15.24
N VAL A 269 1.53 5.87 -16.43
CA VAL A 269 1.89 4.46 -16.58
C VAL A 269 3.19 4.13 -15.84
N VAL A 270 4.20 5.00 -15.89
CA VAL A 270 5.46 4.78 -15.14
C VAL A 270 5.18 4.72 -13.64
N ILE A 271 4.42 5.65 -13.08
CA ILE A 271 4.10 5.62 -11.64
C ILE A 271 3.26 4.38 -11.31
N ALA A 272 2.29 4.03 -12.14
CA ALA A 272 1.47 2.83 -11.93
C ALA A 272 2.30 1.52 -11.99
N THR A 273 3.28 1.44 -12.91
CA THR A 273 4.21 0.30 -12.94
C THR A 273 4.97 0.17 -11.62
N LEU A 274 5.44 1.29 -11.06
CA LEU A 274 6.16 1.32 -9.80
C LEU A 274 5.24 0.93 -8.63
N THR A 275 4.01 1.47 -8.56
CA THR A 275 3.05 1.10 -7.50
C THR A 275 2.75 -0.40 -7.53
N ILE A 276 2.48 -0.97 -8.71
CA ILE A 276 2.19 -2.41 -8.84
C ILE A 276 3.41 -3.26 -8.49
N LEU A 277 4.59 -2.89 -8.97
CA LEU A 277 5.82 -3.60 -8.63
C LEU A 277 6.05 -3.59 -7.12
N CYS A 278 5.87 -2.44 -6.46
CA CYS A 278 5.95 -2.31 -5.02
C CYS A 278 4.92 -3.20 -4.29
N ASN A 279 3.67 -3.25 -4.76
CA ASN A 279 2.66 -4.14 -4.18
C ASN A 279 3.00 -5.62 -4.33
N ILE A 280 3.55 -6.01 -5.49
CA ILE A 280 3.96 -7.39 -5.75
C ILE A 280 5.13 -7.76 -4.83
N VAL A 281 6.14 -6.88 -4.71
CA VAL A 281 7.27 -7.09 -3.80
C VAL A 281 6.79 -7.17 -2.35
N TYR A 282 5.84 -6.32 -1.95
CA TYR A 282 5.24 -6.36 -0.62
C TYR A 282 4.48 -7.67 -0.38
N LEU A 283 3.66 -8.10 -1.35
CA LEU A 283 2.95 -9.37 -1.29
C LEU A 283 3.93 -10.55 -1.17
N ILE A 284 5.01 -10.56 -1.96
CA ILE A 284 6.05 -11.59 -1.86
C ILE A 284 6.68 -11.58 -0.47
N ALA A 285 7.03 -10.40 0.06
CA ALA A 285 7.58 -10.28 1.41
C ALA A 285 6.61 -10.82 2.48
N LEU A 286 5.31 -10.51 2.37
CA LEU A 286 4.29 -11.06 3.26
C LEU A 286 4.10 -12.57 3.08
N LYS A 287 4.19 -13.08 1.84
CA LYS A 287 4.13 -14.51 1.54
C LYS A 287 5.28 -15.30 2.15
N THR A 288 6.45 -14.68 2.37
CA THR A 288 7.55 -15.33 3.11
C THR A 288 7.26 -15.54 4.61
N LEU A 289 6.17 -14.95 5.13
CA LEU A 289 5.68 -15.13 6.49
C LEU A 289 4.54 -16.16 6.56
N GLU A 290 4.14 -16.76 5.44
CA GLU A 290 3.19 -17.86 5.43
C GLU A 290 3.90 -19.19 5.71
N PRO A 291 3.25 -20.11 6.44
CA PRO A 291 3.71 -21.49 6.47
C PRO A 291 3.65 -22.08 5.06
N GLU A 292 4.73 -22.74 4.65
CA GLU A 292 4.66 -23.58 3.46
C GLU A 292 3.59 -24.66 3.71
N GLU A 293 2.55 -24.68 2.88
CA GLU A 293 1.57 -25.76 2.91
C GLU A 293 2.34 -27.05 2.66
N VAL A 294 2.44 -27.89 3.71
CA VAL A 294 2.96 -29.26 3.62
C VAL A 294 2.05 -29.96 2.62
N THR A 295 2.45 -29.94 1.36
CA THR A 295 1.87 -30.78 0.35
C THR A 295 2.32 -32.19 0.74
N ASP A 296 1.38 -32.97 1.25
CA ASP A 296 1.49 -34.40 1.54
C ASP A 296 1.98 -35.15 0.28
N VAL A 297 3.28 -35.10 0.01
CA VAL A 297 3.95 -35.95 -0.98
C VAL A 297 5.36 -36.27 -0.49
N GLY A 298 5.44 -37.12 0.52
CA GLY A 298 6.46 -38.17 0.68
C GLY A 298 7.91 -37.89 0.25
N SER A 299 8.50 -36.73 0.55
CA SER A 299 9.93 -36.50 0.34
C SER A 299 10.61 -36.08 1.64
N ASP A 300 11.08 -37.07 2.38
CA ASP A 300 11.81 -36.97 3.66
C ASP A 300 13.14 -36.18 3.63
N ASN A 301 13.48 -35.43 2.57
CA ASN A 301 14.81 -34.80 2.48
C ASN A 301 14.86 -33.41 1.83
N ALA A 302 13.72 -32.76 1.56
CA ALA A 302 13.79 -31.33 1.30
C ALA A 302 13.91 -30.62 2.65
N ALA A 303 15.08 -30.07 2.95
CA ALA A 303 15.25 -29.12 4.04
C ALA A 303 14.38 -27.90 3.74
N VAL A 304 13.10 -28.01 4.08
CA VAL A 304 12.10 -26.95 3.99
C VAL A 304 12.69 -25.77 4.74
N HIS A 305 12.99 -24.69 4.01
CA HIS A 305 13.58 -23.48 4.58
C HIS A 305 12.51 -22.72 5.37
N THR A 306 11.99 -23.32 6.44
CA THR A 306 11.08 -22.65 7.36
C THR A 306 11.86 -21.54 8.05
N THR A 307 11.40 -20.30 7.91
CA THR A 307 12.06 -19.15 8.55
C THR A 307 11.86 -19.16 10.07
N GLY A 308 10.98 -20.04 10.57
CA GLY A 308 10.53 -20.14 11.96
C GLY A 308 9.48 -19.09 12.33
N TRP A 309 9.25 -18.09 11.49
CA TRP A 309 8.39 -16.92 11.73
C TRP A 309 7.10 -16.93 10.90
N GLU A 310 6.60 -18.12 10.60
CA GLU A 310 5.37 -18.36 9.86
C GLU A 310 4.16 -17.99 10.74
N LEU A 311 3.73 -16.73 10.64
CA LEU A 311 2.80 -16.07 11.56
C LEU A 311 1.49 -15.64 10.87
N LEU A 312 1.51 -15.53 9.55
CA LEU A 312 0.44 -14.89 8.79
C LEU A 312 -0.04 -15.82 7.69
N LYS A 313 -1.33 -15.76 7.39
CA LYS A 313 -1.89 -16.20 6.11
C LYS A 313 -2.45 -14.98 5.39
N VAL A 314 -1.97 -14.75 4.18
CA VAL A 314 -2.16 -13.57 3.35
C VAL A 314 -2.83 -13.95 2.04
N ASN A 315 -4.07 -13.50 1.82
CA ASN A 315 -4.75 -13.65 0.54
C ASN A 315 -4.86 -12.31 -0.19
N VAL A 316 -4.81 -12.38 -1.52
CA VAL A 316 -5.03 -11.23 -2.40
C VAL A 316 -6.49 -10.77 -2.29
N GLY A 317 -6.69 -9.48 -2.05
CA GLY A 317 -8.02 -8.89 -1.94
C GLY A 317 -8.53 -8.31 -3.27
N SER A 318 -9.80 -7.89 -3.28
CA SER A 318 -10.45 -7.31 -4.46
C SER A 318 -9.80 -6.00 -4.93
N GLY A 319 -9.24 -5.21 -4.01
CA GLY A 319 -8.51 -3.97 -4.28
C GLY A 319 -7.28 -4.19 -5.15
N PHE A 320 -6.58 -5.32 -4.98
CA PHE A 320 -5.41 -5.66 -5.81
C PHE A 320 -5.83 -6.01 -7.24
N ILE A 321 -6.90 -6.79 -7.39
CA ILE A 321 -7.49 -7.13 -8.69
C ILE A 321 -7.96 -5.87 -9.42
N MET A 322 -8.62 -4.95 -8.72
CA MET A 322 -9.01 -3.65 -9.27
C MET A 322 -7.80 -2.80 -9.67
N GLY A 323 -6.70 -2.86 -8.91
CA GLY A 323 -5.42 -2.25 -9.28
C GLY A 323 -4.88 -2.77 -10.60
N LEU A 324 -4.91 -4.10 -10.83
CA LEU A 324 -4.49 -4.71 -12.10
C LEU A 324 -5.40 -4.28 -13.27
N ALA A 325 -6.72 -4.28 -13.07
CA ALA A 325 -7.66 -3.82 -14.10
C ALA A 325 -7.44 -2.34 -14.46
N ARG A 326 -7.22 -1.50 -13.45
CA ARG A 326 -6.91 -0.07 -13.62
C ARG A 326 -5.63 0.13 -14.41
N TYR A 327 -4.59 -0.64 -14.11
CA TYR A 327 -3.32 -0.60 -14.83
C TYR A 327 -3.45 -1.05 -16.30
N ALA A 328 -4.25 -2.08 -16.58
CA ALA A 328 -4.56 -2.47 -17.95
C ALA A 328 -5.26 -1.34 -18.72
N ILE A 329 -6.22 -0.65 -18.10
CA ILE A 329 -6.88 0.53 -18.68
C ILE A 329 -5.88 1.66 -18.95
N GLN A 330 -4.91 1.89 -18.06
CA GLN A 330 -3.88 2.91 -18.25
C GLN A 330 -2.97 2.61 -19.45
N TRP A 331 -2.64 1.35 -19.70
CA TRP A 331 -1.94 0.95 -20.92
C TRP A 331 -2.75 1.22 -22.19
N VAL A 332 -4.04 0.88 -22.18
CA VAL A 332 -4.94 1.18 -23.30
C VAL A 332 -5.03 2.70 -23.53
N LEU A 333 -5.16 3.47 -22.45
CA LEU A 333 -5.18 4.93 -22.48
C LEU A 333 -3.87 5.49 -23.06
N LEU A 334 -2.71 4.94 -22.69
CA LEU A 334 -1.41 5.35 -23.22
C LEU A 334 -1.34 5.16 -24.73
N VAL A 335 -1.71 3.98 -25.23
CA VAL A 335 -1.71 3.69 -26.68
C VAL A 335 -2.62 4.65 -27.42
N LEU A 336 -3.85 4.85 -26.94
CA LEU A 336 -4.81 5.76 -27.55
C LEU A 336 -4.36 7.22 -27.48
N ALA A 337 -3.76 7.65 -26.36
CA ALA A 337 -3.19 8.98 -26.18
C ALA A 337 -2.08 9.25 -27.20
N PHE A 338 -1.19 8.29 -27.43
CA PHE A 338 -0.12 8.41 -28.43
C PHE A 338 -0.68 8.48 -29.85
N LEU A 339 -1.65 7.63 -30.20
CA LEU A 339 -2.32 7.66 -31.51
C LEU A 339 -3.03 8.99 -31.75
N ALA A 340 -3.83 9.46 -30.79
CA ALA A 340 -4.52 10.73 -30.86
C ALA A 340 -3.55 11.91 -30.98
N ALA A 341 -2.52 11.93 -30.14
CA ALA A 341 -1.53 13.00 -30.14
C ALA A 341 -0.73 13.06 -31.46
N ASN A 342 -0.41 11.91 -32.06
CA ASN A 342 0.25 11.87 -33.37
C ASN A 342 -0.67 12.36 -34.50
N HIS A 343 -1.94 11.95 -34.49
CA HIS A 343 -2.90 12.33 -35.52
C HIS A 343 -3.24 13.84 -35.50
N TYR A 344 -3.31 14.44 -34.31
CA TYR A 344 -3.69 15.85 -34.13
C TYR A 344 -2.51 16.82 -33.98
N LYS A 345 -1.26 16.33 -34.04
CA LYS A 345 -0.06 17.18 -34.01
C LYS A 345 -0.10 18.18 -35.17
N ALA A 346 0.18 19.46 -34.88
CA ALA A 346 0.39 20.44 -35.93
C ALA A 346 1.56 19.99 -36.83
N LYS A 347 1.34 19.95 -38.15
CA LYS A 347 2.44 19.75 -39.12
C LYS A 347 3.41 20.92 -38.96
N PRO A 348 4.73 20.68 -38.92
CA PRO A 348 5.69 21.78 -38.95
C PRO A 348 5.41 22.61 -40.22
N LYS A 349 5.31 23.94 -40.08
CA LYS A 349 5.36 24.83 -41.25
C LYS A 349 6.66 24.46 -41.99
N LYS A 350 6.57 24.02 -43.25
CA LYS A 350 7.74 23.98 -44.13
C LYS A 350 8.28 25.41 -44.11
N SER A 351 9.46 25.59 -43.54
CA SER A 351 10.20 26.84 -43.67
C SER A 351 10.36 27.09 -45.16
N ASP A 352 9.91 28.26 -45.61
CA ASP A 352 10.15 28.79 -46.96
C ASP A 352 11.66 28.91 -47.16
N LYS A 353 12.30 27.81 -47.55
CA LYS A 353 13.63 27.78 -48.17
C LYS A 353 13.40 27.97 -49.67
N TYR A 354 12.98 29.18 -50.03
CA TYR A 354 13.06 29.71 -51.39
C TYR A 354 13.47 31.17 -51.24
N THR A 355 14.71 31.38 -50.78
CA THR A 355 15.36 32.68 -50.86
C THR A 355 16.37 32.56 -51.99
N GLU A 356 15.91 32.98 -53.17
CA GLU A 356 16.66 33.67 -54.22
C GLU A 356 18.03 33.11 -54.63
N ASP A 357 18.01 32.13 -55.54
CA ASP A 357 19.06 31.97 -56.56
C ASP A 357 18.50 32.45 -57.91
N THR A 358 18.14 33.74 -58.02
CA THR A 358 17.80 34.37 -59.31
C THR A 358 18.21 35.84 -59.29
N SER A 359 19.52 36.09 -59.37
CA SER A 359 20.06 37.38 -59.80
C SER A 359 21.18 37.20 -60.81
N ASN A 360 20.96 36.37 -61.84
CA ASN A 360 21.73 36.46 -63.08
C ASN A 360 20.99 37.43 -64.00
N SER A 361 21.33 38.70 -63.88
CA SER A 361 20.90 39.76 -64.78
C SER A 361 21.74 39.68 -66.06
N PRO A 362 21.19 39.34 -67.24
CA PRO A 362 21.90 39.49 -68.49
C PRO A 362 21.69 40.94 -68.97
N SER A 363 22.75 41.74 -68.93
CA SER A 363 22.79 43.04 -69.59
C SER A 363 22.56 42.82 -71.10
N PRO A 364 21.49 43.38 -71.69
CA PRO A 364 21.26 43.28 -73.12
C PRO A 364 22.15 44.30 -73.84
N ASP A 365 22.92 43.78 -74.78
CA ASP A 365 23.74 44.51 -75.72
C ASP A 365 22.96 45.59 -76.47
N LEU A 366 23.64 46.73 -76.61
CA LEU A 366 23.64 47.66 -77.73
C LEU A 366 22.71 47.29 -78.91
N MET A 367 21.63 48.04 -79.07
CA MET A 367 21.02 48.29 -80.37
C MET A 367 20.58 49.75 -80.49
N GLU A 368 21.11 50.38 -81.54
CA GLU A 368 20.56 51.48 -82.36
C GLU A 368 20.22 52.79 -81.63
N LYS A 369 20.84 53.94 -81.96
CA LYS A 369 21.06 54.48 -83.31
C LYS A 369 22.07 55.62 -83.26
#